data_AF-A0AAP8T1L0-F1
#
_entry.id   AF-A0AAP8T1L0-F1
#
_cell.length_a   1.000
_cell.length_b   1.000
_cell.length_c   1.000
_cell.angle_alpha   90.00
_cell.angle_beta   90.00
_cell.angle_gamma   90.00
#
_symmetry.space_group_name_H-M   'P 1'
#
loop_
_entity.id
_entity.type
_entity.pdbx_description
1 polymer ?
#
loop_
_entity_poly.entity_id
_entity_poly.type
_entity_poly.pdbx_seq_one_letter_code
_entity_poly.pdbx_strand_id
1 'polypeptide(L)' 'LTGPLAMINIELGWMIAEIGRQPWILRGFMKVSEGATTAKGLGSMFWLFFALYLFLGIFCTIVIRKMFIHNPPEEELA' A
#
# COMPACT_ATOMS: atom_id res chain seq x y z
N LEU A 1 19.15 1.24 -9.01
CA LEU A 1 18.00 0.36 -9.36
C LEU A 1 17.50 -0.51 -8.19
N THR A 2 18.27 -0.65 -7.10
CA THR A 2 17.96 -1.54 -5.98
C THR A 2 16.73 -1.13 -5.17
N GLY A 3 16.47 0.18 -4.99
CA GLY A 3 15.35 0.68 -4.19
C GLY A 3 13.96 0.22 -4.68
N PRO A 4 13.56 0.50 -5.93
CA PRO A 4 12.26 0.05 -6.45
C PRO A 4 12.08 -1.47 -6.45
N LEU A 5 13.15 -2.22 -6.75
CA LEU A 5 13.12 -3.69 -6.73
C LEU A 5 12.94 -4.25 -5.31
N ALA A 6 13.54 -3.60 -4.29
CA ALA A 6 13.34 -3.98 -2.90
C ALA A 6 11.88 -3.78 -2.47
N MET A 7 11.25 -2.67 -2.85
CA MET A 7 9.83 -2.42 -2.55
C MET A 7 8.92 -3.47 -3.19
N ILE A 8 9.15 -3.83 -4.45
CA ILE A 8 8.37 -4.90 -5.12
C ILE A 8 8.52 -6.23 -4.36
N ASN A 9 9.74 -6.57 -3.93
CA ASN A 9 9.98 -7.80 -3.19
C ASN A 9 9.24 -7.83 -1.84
N ILE A 10 9.18 -6.69 -1.15
CA ILE A 10 8.43 -6.56 0.11
C ILE A 10 6.94 -6.85 -0.12
N GLU A 11 6.33 -6.22 -1.12
CA GLU A 11 4.90 -6.42 -1.42
C GLU A 11 4.61 -7.86 -1.85
N LEU A 12 5.46 -8.45 -2.70
CA LEU A 12 5.32 -9.86 -3.12
C LEU A 12 5.46 -10.83 -1.93
N GLY A 13 6.39 -10.57 -1.01
CA GLY A 13 6.54 -11.37 0.21
C GLY A 13 5.27 -11.34 1.07
N TRP A 14 4.67 -10.16 1.25
CA TRP A 14 3.39 -10.01 1.95
C TRP A 14 2.24 -10.70 1.23
N MET A 15 2.15 -10.57 -0.10
CA MET A 15 1.12 -11.26 -0.88
C MET A 15 1.20 -12.77 -0.72
N ILE A 16 2.40 -13.37 -0.77
CA ILE A 16 2.59 -14.81 -0.59
C ILE A 16 2.13 -15.24 0.81
N ALA A 17 2.50 -14.48 1.84
CA ALA A 17 2.10 -14.79 3.22
C ALA A 17 0.58 -14.71 3.43
N GLU A 18 -0.07 -13.66 2.90
CA GLU A 18 -1.51 -13.43 3.06
C GLU A 18 -2.37 -14.39 2.21
N ILE A 19 -1.98 -14.60 0.95
CA ILE A 19 -2.69 -15.54 0.06
C ILE A 19 -2.51 -16.97 0.58
N GLY A 20 -1.31 -17.34 1.06
CA GLY A 20 -1.04 -18.66 1.62
C GLY A 20 -1.82 -18.96 2.91
N ARG A 21 -2.34 -17.93 3.59
CA ARG A 21 -3.17 -18.06 4.78
C ARG A 21 -4.63 -18.38 4.46
N GLN A 22 -5.09 -18.06 3.25
CA GLN A 22 -6.44 -18.41 2.78
C GLN A 22 -6.64 -19.94 2.79
N PRO A 23 -7.83 -20.46 3.15
CA PRO A 23 -9.11 -19.76 3.35
C PRO A 23 -9.37 -19.31 4.80
N TRP A 24 -8.37 -19.43 5.69
CA TRP A 24 -8.56 -19.23 7.13
C TRP A 24 -8.13 -17.84 7.55
N ILE A 25 -8.91 -17.19 8.41
CA ILE A 25 -8.40 -16.04 9.17
C ILE A 25 -7.49 -16.56 10.28
N LEU A 26 -8.04 -17.46 11.08
CA LEU A 26 -7.35 -18.23 12.12
C LEU A 26 -7.75 -19.70 11.98
N ARG A 27 -6.76 -20.56 11.72
CA ARG A 27 -7.01 -21.99 11.44
C ARG A 27 -7.73 -22.66 12.60
N GLY A 28 -8.82 -23.35 12.30
CA GLY A 28 -9.64 -24.04 13.31
C GLY A 28 -10.64 -23.16 14.06
N PHE A 29 -10.63 -21.84 13.83
CA PHE A 29 -11.53 -20.90 14.52
C PHE A 29 -12.45 -20.13 13.56
N MET A 30 -11.90 -19.53 12.49
CA MET A 30 -12.69 -18.65 11.61
C MET A 30 -12.16 -18.64 10.17
N LYS A 31 -13.08 -18.75 9.21
CA LYS A 31 -12.81 -18.63 7.77
C LYS A 31 -12.96 -17.19 7.30
N VAL A 32 -12.27 -16.85 6.21
CA VAL A 32 -12.33 -15.52 5.59
C VAL A 32 -13.74 -15.17 5.11
N SER A 33 -14.50 -16.16 4.65
CA SER A 33 -15.91 -15.99 4.25
C SER A 33 -16.83 -15.57 5.39
N GLU A 34 -16.50 -15.91 6.64
CA GLU A 34 -17.30 -15.61 7.83
C GLU A 34 -17.00 -14.20 8.36
N GLY A 35 -15.82 -13.66 8.06
CA GLY A 35 -15.41 -12.31 8.47
C GLY A 35 -15.92 -11.19 7.55
N ALA A 36 -16.47 -11.52 6.37
CA ALA A 36 -16.98 -10.53 5.43
C ALA A 36 -18.35 -10.00 5.88
N THR A 37 -18.45 -8.68 6.09
CA THR A 37 -19.72 -8.01 6.45
C THR A 37 -20.57 -7.70 5.22
N THR A 38 -21.89 -7.79 5.36
CA THR A 38 -22.89 -7.49 4.32
C THR A 38 -23.21 -6.00 4.20
N ALA A 39 -22.22 -5.13 4.45
CA ALA A 39 -22.40 -3.69 4.42
C ALA A 39 -22.74 -3.19 3.00
N LYS A 40 -23.82 -2.42 2.87
CA LYS A 40 -24.17 -1.76 1.60
C LYS A 40 -23.18 -0.63 1.34
N GLY A 41 -22.64 -0.53 0.12
CA GLY A 41 -21.74 0.56 -0.29
C GLY A 41 -20.24 0.26 -0.27
N LEU A 42 -19.83 -0.98 0.00
CA LEU A 42 -18.42 -1.42 -0.06
C LEU A 42 -17.74 -1.08 -1.39
N GLY A 43 -18.43 -1.27 -2.51
CA GLY A 43 -17.88 -0.95 -3.84
C GLY A 43 -17.58 0.55 -4.02
N SER A 44 -18.48 1.42 -3.55
CA SER A 44 -18.27 2.88 -3.64
C SER A 44 -17.13 3.33 -2.74
N MET A 45 -17.03 2.79 -1.51
CA MET A 45 -15.94 3.08 -0.59
C MET A 45 -14.59 2.60 -1.14
N PHE A 46 -14.55 1.42 -1.77
CA PHE A 46 -13.35 0.91 -2.41
C PHE A 46 -12.80 1.90 -3.44
N TRP A 47 -13.66 2.40 -4.36
CA TRP A 47 -13.23 3.35 -5.38
C TRP A 47 -12.79 4.70 -4.80
N LEU A 48 -13.46 5.17 -3.74
CA LEU A 48 -13.07 6.38 -3.02
C LEU A 48 -11.65 6.25 -2.44
N PHE A 49 -11.38 5.17 -1.71
CA PHE A 49 -10.06 4.94 -1.12
C PHE A 49 -8.99 4.64 -2.16
N PHE A 50 -9.32 3.91 -3.22
CA PHE A 50 -8.41 3.66 -4.34
C PHE A 50 -7.96 4.98 -4.99
N ALA A 51 -8.92 5.86 -5.33
CA ALA A 51 -8.62 7.16 -5.91
C ALA A 51 -7.81 8.05 -4.96
N LEU A 52 -8.16 8.04 -3.66
CA LEU A 52 -7.45 8.78 -2.63
C LEU A 52 -5.98 8.34 -2.51
N TYR A 53 -5.71 7.04 -2.42
CA TYR A 53 -4.35 6.52 -2.29
C TYR A 53 -3.53 6.70 -3.57
N LEU A 54 -4.16 6.59 -4.74
CA LEU A 54 -3.51 6.89 -6.01
C LEU A 54 -3.08 8.36 -6.07
N PHE A 55 -3.99 9.28 -5.71
CA PHE A 55 -3.70 10.71 -5.64
C PHE A 55 -2.56 11.00 -4.65
N LEU A 56 -2.61 10.41 -3.45
CA LEU A 56 -1.59 10.58 -2.43
C LEU A 56 -0.22 10.06 -2.89
N GLY A 57 -0.18 8.89 -3.53
CA GLY A 57 1.04 8.30 -4.06
C GLY A 57 1.70 9.18 -5.12
N ILE A 58 0.91 9.72 -6.05
CA ILE A 58 1.40 10.65 -7.08
C ILE A 58 1.90 11.95 -6.44
N PHE A 59 1.10 12.56 -5.56
CA PHE A 59 1.43 13.82 -4.92
C PHE A 59 2.71 13.71 -4.07
N CYS A 60 2.82 12.67 -3.25
CA CYS A 60 4.02 12.38 -2.45
C CYS A 60 5.26 12.21 -3.33
N THR A 61 5.14 11.46 -4.43
CA THR A 61 6.25 11.27 -5.39
C THR A 61 6.68 12.59 -6.01
N ILE A 62 5.74 13.47 -6.38
CA ILE A 62 6.04 14.79 -6.94
C ILE A 62 6.75 15.67 -5.90
N VAL A 63 6.24 15.73 -4.66
CA VAL A 63 6.80 16.55 -3.58
C VAL A 63 8.23 16.11 -3.26
N ILE A 64 8.45 14.80 -3.08
CA ILE A 64 9.78 14.24 -2.82
C ILE A 64 10.73 14.56 -3.98
N ARG A 65 10.31 14.33 -5.23
CA ARG A 65 11.16 14.68 -6.39
C ARG A 65 11.47 16.16 -6.45
N LYS A 66 10.49 17.04 -6.18
CA LYS A 66 10.71 18.49 -6.18
C LYS A 66 11.70 18.91 -5.10
N MET A 67 11.57 18.38 -3.89
CA MET A 67 12.44 18.66 -2.74
C MET A 67 13.90 18.28 -3.05
N PHE A 68 14.14 17.05 -3.52
CA PHE A 68 15.49 16.57 -3.79
C PHE A 68 16.13 17.14 -5.07
N ILE A 69 15.35 17.69 -6.00
CA ILE A 69 15.89 18.30 -7.23
C ILE A 69 16.21 19.79 -7.03
N HIS A 70 15.45 20.51 -6.20
CA HIS A 70 15.59 21.97 -6.06
C HIS A 70 16.31 22.44 -4.80
N ASN A 71 16.45 21.60 -3.75
CA ASN A 71 17.27 21.92 -2.57
C ASN A 71 18.45 20.94 -2.50
N PRO A 72 19.68 21.36 -2.88
CA PRO A 72 20.86 20.56 -2.63
C PRO A 72 21.07 20.42 -1.10
N PRO A 73 21.33 19.20 -0.58
CA PRO A 73 21.51 18.97 0.86
C PRO A 73 22.72 19.70 1.46
N GLU A 74 23.60 20.24 0.61
CA GLU A 74 24.75 21.06 0.98
C GLU A 74 24.34 22.43 1.56
N GLU A 75 23.21 23.00 1.11
CA GLU A 75 22.69 24.29 1.62
C GLU A 75 21.97 24.17 2.97
N GLU A 76 21.49 22.97 3.32
CA GLU A 76 20.82 22.69 4.61
C GLU A 76 21.82 22.30 5.72
N LEU A 77 23.07 21.97 5.34
CA LEU A 77 24.15 21.57 6.25
C LEU A 77 25.16 22.70 6.56
N ALA A 78 25.09 23.82 5.83
CA ALA A 78 25.91 25.02 6.01
C ALA A 78 25.26 26.01 6.99
#